data_AF-A0A8D8XY88-F1
#
_entry.id   AF-A0A8D8XY88-F1
#
_cell.length_a   1.000
_cell.length_b   1.000
_cell.length_c   1.000
_cell.angle_alpha   90.00
_cell.angle_beta   90.00
_cell.angle_gamma   90.00
#
_symmetry.space_group_name_H-M   'P 1'
#
loop_
_entity.id
_entity.type
_entity.pdbx_description
1 polymer ?
#
loop_
_entity_poly.entity_id
_entity_poly.type
_entity_poly.pdbx_seq_one_letter_code
_entity_poly.pdbx_strand_id
1 'polypeptide(L)'
;CLFTFLISCQVSQVFEGETREKPKSFVYSKFYLSCGPVGFHPVTMVLTQNYSLPTYEELEQEEIPLSTAALKAGALHFGKSCEQVNNEFVLCRQELDDPRKCLKEGKDVTNCALSFFKKVKQSCFDEFQVYANCIDQSSGSFDITKCRNTQHVFDKCMSDKLGIQRPPYDYFSKPFVYDSVRPKPLPEEPLVFSGVPKKVDESEPKTPARYGGRVMDFTI
;
A
#
# COMPACT_ATOMS: atom_id res chain seq x y z
N CYS A 1 35.95 -17.06 19.03
CA CYS A 1 34.75 -17.89 19.29
C CYS A 1 33.53 -17.04 18.97
N LEU A 2 33.08 -17.04 17.71
CA LEU A 2 32.01 -17.90 17.17
C LEU A 2 30.66 -17.42 17.73
N PHE A 3 29.79 -16.75 16.98
CA PHE A 3 29.14 -17.27 15.79
C PHE A 3 28.75 -16.19 14.77
N THR A 4 29.34 -16.30 13.59
CA THR A 4 28.77 -15.90 12.30
C THR A 4 27.59 -16.79 11.96
N PHE A 5 26.43 -16.23 11.61
CA PHE A 5 25.40 -16.95 10.84
C PHE A 5 25.03 -16.12 9.61
N LEU A 6 25.65 -16.53 8.50
CA LEU A 6 25.22 -16.26 7.14
C LEU A 6 23.81 -16.85 6.94
N ILE A 7 22.85 -16.03 6.53
CA ILE A 7 21.61 -16.52 5.90
C ILE A 7 21.69 -16.12 4.43
N SER A 8 22.20 -17.05 3.65
CA SER A 8 22.17 -17.02 2.19
C SER A 8 20.73 -17.18 1.72
N CYS A 9 20.15 -16.14 1.13
CA CYS A 9 18.90 -16.26 0.37
C CYS A 9 19.27 -16.41 -1.10
N GLN A 10 19.27 -17.65 -1.60
CA GLN A 10 19.55 -17.96 -2.98
C GLN A 10 18.22 -18.01 -3.74
N VAL A 11 17.98 -17.01 -4.59
CA VAL A 11 16.86 -17.00 -5.53
C VAL A 11 17.33 -17.71 -6.79
N SER A 12 16.81 -18.92 -7.04
CA SER A 12 16.96 -19.61 -8.31
C SER A 12 15.64 -19.50 -9.07
N GLN A 13 15.60 -18.73 -10.16
CA GLN A 13 14.50 -18.74 -11.13
C GLN A 13 14.84 -19.73 -12.25
N VAL A 14 13.95 -20.71 -12.47
CA VAL A 14 13.94 -21.52 -13.69
C VAL A 14 12.97 -20.82 -14.66
N PHE A 15 13.49 -20.38 -15.81
CA PHE A 15 12.71 -19.84 -16.92
C PHE A 15 12.45 -20.97 -17.93
N GLU A 16 11.18 -21.27 -18.21
CA GLU A 16 10.76 -21.99 -19.41
C GLU A 16 9.83 -21.06 -20.20
N GLY A 17 10.21 -20.76 -21.43
CA GLY A 17 9.43 -19.97 -22.37
C GLY A 17 8.82 -20.84 -23.45
N GLU A 18 7.60 -20.54 -23.87
CA GLU A 18 7.10 -20.84 -25.22
C GLU A 18 5.95 -19.86 -25.59
N THR A 19 5.69 -19.77 -26.90
CA THR A 19 5.12 -18.67 -27.67
C THR A 19 3.60 -18.70 -27.83
N ARG A 20 3.02 -17.54 -28.22
CA ARG A 20 1.72 -17.26 -28.89
C ARG A 20 0.58 -18.31 -28.79
N GLU A 21 -0.50 -17.95 -28.08
CA GLU A 21 -1.92 -17.88 -28.51
C GLU A 21 -2.85 -17.86 -27.27
N LYS A 22 -3.86 -16.96 -27.24
CA LYS A 22 -5.02 -17.07 -26.33
C LYS A 22 -5.90 -18.22 -26.86
N PRO A 23 -6.47 -19.13 -26.05
CA PRO A 23 -7.47 -18.74 -25.04
C PRO A 23 -7.55 -19.59 -23.74
N LYS A 24 -8.07 -18.95 -22.68
CA LYS A 24 -8.80 -19.52 -21.52
C LYS A 24 -8.34 -20.90 -20.99
N SER A 25 -7.41 -20.89 -20.05
CA SER A 25 -7.38 -21.87 -18.95
C SER A 25 -6.50 -21.41 -17.79
N PHE A 26 -7.00 -21.72 -16.61
CA PHE A 26 -6.45 -21.49 -15.28
C PHE A 26 -4.99 -21.99 -15.17
N VAL A 27 -4.07 -21.15 -14.69
CA VAL A 27 -2.79 -21.61 -14.11
C VAL A 27 -2.51 -20.79 -12.85
N TYR A 28 -2.57 -21.46 -11.70
CA TYR A 28 -2.23 -20.90 -10.39
C TYR A 28 -0.71 -20.96 -10.20
N SER A 29 -0.09 -19.82 -9.90
CA SER A 29 1.28 -19.75 -9.38
C SER A 29 1.25 -20.01 -7.87
N LYS A 30 1.86 -21.11 -7.42
CA LYS A 30 2.09 -21.40 -6.00
C LYS A 30 3.41 -20.77 -5.57
N PHE A 31 3.34 -19.65 -4.85
CA PHE A 31 4.46 -19.15 -4.05
C PHE A 31 4.34 -19.70 -2.63
N TYR A 32 5.30 -20.54 -2.22
CA TYR A 32 5.51 -20.86 -0.81
C TYR A 32 6.69 -20.05 -0.30
N LEU A 33 6.42 -19.16 0.67
CA LEU A 33 7.47 -18.62 1.53
C LEU A 33 6.94 -18.63 2.96
N SER A 34 7.43 -19.59 3.74
CA SER A 34 7.11 -19.75 5.16
C SER A 34 8.25 -19.18 6.01
N CYS A 35 7.99 -18.13 6.79
CA CYS A 35 8.79 -17.77 7.96
C CYS A 35 7.98 -16.88 8.93
N GLY A 36 7.73 -17.39 10.15
CA GLY A 36 7.38 -16.59 11.34
C GLY A 36 5.93 -16.71 11.88
N PRO A 37 5.71 -16.91 13.20
CA PRO A 37 4.39 -17.11 13.78
C PRO A 37 3.77 -15.76 14.17
N VAL A 38 3.07 -15.14 13.24
CA VAL A 38 1.94 -14.28 13.56
C VAL A 38 0.79 -14.88 12.78
N GLY A 39 -0.31 -15.21 13.45
CA GLY A 39 -1.43 -15.95 12.87
C GLY A 39 -1.86 -15.38 11.53
N PHE A 40 -1.29 -15.93 10.46
CA PHE A 40 -1.61 -15.60 9.10
C PHE A 40 -2.85 -16.43 8.80
N HIS A 41 -4.03 -15.87 9.08
CA HIS A 41 -5.24 -16.39 8.47
C HIS A 41 -5.01 -16.32 6.95
N PRO A 42 -4.89 -17.44 6.24
CA PRO A 42 -4.89 -17.38 4.79
C PRO A 42 -6.29 -16.92 4.43
N VAL A 43 -6.46 -15.65 4.10
CA VAL A 43 -7.67 -15.18 3.42
C VAL A 43 -7.61 -15.77 2.02
N THR A 44 -8.00 -17.03 1.90
CA THR A 44 -8.49 -17.55 0.63
C THR A 44 -9.66 -16.65 0.28
N MET A 45 -9.47 -15.73 -0.67
CA MET A 45 -10.57 -14.96 -1.24
C MET A 45 -11.44 -15.92 -2.05
N VAL A 46 -12.25 -16.72 -1.36
CA VAL A 46 -13.28 -17.54 -1.97
C VAL A 46 -14.43 -16.58 -2.25
N LEU A 47 -14.50 -16.09 -3.49
CA LEU A 47 -15.67 -15.34 -3.95
C LEU A 47 -16.87 -16.27 -3.90
N THR A 48 -17.73 -16.08 -2.90
CA THR A 48 -19.04 -16.73 -2.83
C THR A 48 -20.03 -15.98 -3.73
N GLN A 49 -21.08 -16.66 -4.19
CA GLN A 49 -22.08 -16.10 -5.12
C GLN A 49 -22.84 -14.87 -4.59
N ASN A 50 -22.71 -14.57 -3.29
CA ASN A 50 -23.41 -13.48 -2.61
C ASN A 50 -22.68 -12.13 -2.66
N TYR A 51 -21.49 -12.06 -3.28
CA TYR A 51 -20.74 -10.81 -3.32
C TYR A 51 -21.09 -10.00 -4.58
N SER A 52 -21.64 -8.79 -4.43
CA SER A 52 -21.89 -7.85 -5.54
C SER A 52 -20.59 -7.23 -6.09
N LEU A 53 -20.13 -7.69 -7.25
CA LEU A 53 -19.02 -7.06 -7.99
C LEU A 53 -19.53 -5.89 -8.83
N PRO A 54 -18.75 -4.80 -8.93
CA PRO A 54 -19.02 -3.74 -9.88
C PRO A 54 -18.99 -4.29 -11.31
N THR A 55 -19.68 -3.61 -12.21
CA THR A 55 -19.72 -3.98 -13.63
C THR A 55 -18.37 -3.69 -14.31
N TYR A 56 -18.09 -4.34 -15.44
CA TYR A 56 -16.84 -4.10 -16.19
C TYR A 56 -16.75 -2.66 -16.72
N GLU A 57 -17.88 -2.05 -17.07
CA GLU A 57 -17.95 -0.65 -17.53
C GLU A 57 -17.53 0.34 -16.44
N GLU A 58 -17.80 0.02 -15.18
CA GLU A 58 -17.36 0.84 -14.04
C GLU A 58 -15.84 0.72 -13.78
N LEU A 59 -15.19 -0.36 -14.23
CA LEU A 59 -13.76 -0.58 -14.02
C LEU A 59 -12.91 -0.01 -15.16
N GLU A 60 -13.50 0.20 -16.34
CA GLU A 60 -12.76 0.69 -17.50
C GLU A 60 -12.37 2.16 -17.33
N GLN A 61 -11.07 2.42 -17.45
CA GLN A 61 -10.47 3.75 -17.42
C GLN A 61 -9.16 3.77 -18.24
N GLU A 62 -8.79 4.94 -18.79
CA GLU A 62 -7.46 5.19 -19.37
C GLU A 62 -6.37 4.89 -18.32
N GLU A 63 -5.56 3.86 -18.60
CA GLU A 63 -4.37 3.52 -17.81
C GLU A 63 -3.21 4.48 -18.10
N ILE A 64 -2.22 4.52 -17.20
CA ILE A 64 -1.00 5.33 -17.37
C ILE A 64 0.06 4.46 -18.06
N PRO A 65 0.38 4.69 -19.35
CA PRO A 65 1.28 3.82 -20.11
C PRO A 65 2.74 4.23 -19.89
N LEU A 66 3.23 4.18 -18.66
CA LEU A 66 4.59 4.56 -18.29
C LEU A 66 5.34 3.41 -17.62
N SER A 67 6.65 3.34 -17.86
CA SER A 67 7.52 2.39 -17.17
C SER A 67 7.74 2.80 -15.71
N THR A 68 8.14 1.84 -14.87
CA THR A 68 8.46 2.06 -13.47
C THR A 68 9.50 3.17 -13.27
N ALA A 69 10.52 3.24 -14.13
CA ALA A 69 11.56 4.27 -14.07
C ALA A 69 10.98 5.68 -14.30
N ALA A 70 10.10 5.84 -15.27
CA ALA A 70 9.43 7.12 -15.55
C ALA A 70 8.50 7.54 -14.41
N LEU A 71 7.71 6.60 -13.86
CA LEU A 71 6.86 6.87 -12.70
C LEU A 71 7.70 7.28 -11.48
N LYS A 72 8.83 6.61 -11.24
CA LYS A 72 9.75 6.93 -10.13
C LYS A 72 10.42 8.30 -10.32
N ALA A 73 10.79 8.66 -11.55
CA ALA A 73 11.36 9.97 -11.87
C ALA A 73 10.39 11.13 -11.54
N GLY A 74 9.12 10.96 -11.90
CA GLY A 74 8.08 11.99 -11.68
C GLY A 74 7.44 11.98 -10.29
N ALA A 75 7.70 10.96 -9.46
CA ALA A 75 6.91 10.67 -8.25
C ALA A 75 6.80 11.84 -7.26
N LEU A 76 7.88 12.60 -7.04
CA LEU A 76 7.89 13.69 -6.06
C LEU A 76 7.06 14.90 -6.51
N HIS A 77 7.17 15.27 -7.80
CA HIS A 77 6.40 16.36 -8.38
C HIS A 77 4.93 15.97 -8.57
N PHE A 78 4.69 14.71 -8.98
CA PHE A 78 3.35 14.15 -9.07
C PHE A 78 2.65 14.13 -7.71
N GLY A 79 3.33 13.62 -6.67
CA GLY A 79 2.79 13.56 -5.32
C GLY A 79 2.42 14.93 -4.77
N LYS A 80 3.20 15.97 -5.10
CA LYS A 80 2.88 17.34 -4.68
C LYS A 80 1.74 17.97 -5.48
N SER A 81 1.64 17.65 -6.77
CA SER A 81 0.62 18.23 -7.66
C SER A 81 -0.77 17.61 -7.45
N CYS A 82 -0.82 16.28 -7.21
CA CYS A 82 -2.04 15.51 -7.05
C CYS A 82 -2.35 15.17 -5.57
N GLU A 83 -1.79 15.93 -4.64
CA GLU A 83 -1.85 15.67 -3.19
C GLU A 83 -3.29 15.54 -2.67
N GLN A 84 -4.17 16.47 -3.03
CA GLN A 84 -5.56 16.48 -2.55
C GLN A 84 -6.33 15.23 -2.96
N VAL A 85 -6.20 14.84 -4.25
CA VAL A 85 -6.91 13.69 -4.82
C VAL A 85 -6.35 12.36 -4.26
N ASN A 86 -5.02 12.29 -4.10
CA ASN A 86 -4.37 11.12 -3.51
C ASN A 86 -4.76 10.93 -2.05
N ASN A 87 -4.82 12.01 -1.26
CA ASN A 87 -5.20 11.94 0.14
C ASN A 87 -6.65 11.49 0.31
N GLU A 88 -7.57 11.99 -0.52
CA GLU A 88 -8.97 11.55 -0.53
C GLU A 88 -9.11 10.05 -0.82
N PHE A 89 -8.33 9.51 -1.77
CA PHE A 89 -8.33 8.08 -2.08
C PHE A 89 -7.77 7.23 -0.94
N VAL A 90 -6.65 7.65 -0.34
CA VAL A 90 -6.03 6.92 0.77
C VAL A 90 -6.93 6.94 2.00
N LEU A 91 -7.55 8.07 2.32
CA LEU A 91 -8.53 8.17 3.42
C LEU A 91 -9.73 7.27 3.19
N CYS A 92 -10.33 7.28 1.99
CA CYS A 92 -11.44 6.39 1.66
C CYS A 92 -11.10 4.92 1.91
N ARG A 93 -9.90 4.51 1.47
CA ARG A 93 -9.46 3.13 1.61
C ARG A 93 -9.19 2.75 3.07
N GLN A 94 -8.65 3.68 3.87
CA GLN A 94 -8.39 3.47 5.29
C GLN A 94 -9.66 3.47 6.14
N GLU A 95 -10.67 4.24 5.77
CA GLU A 95 -11.91 4.35 6.55
C GLU A 95 -12.93 3.24 6.23
N LEU A 96 -13.01 2.82 4.97
CA LEU A 96 -14.01 1.84 4.52
C LEU A 96 -13.49 0.41 4.42
N ASP A 97 -12.17 0.21 4.32
CA ASP A 97 -11.48 -1.06 4.05
C ASP A 97 -11.99 -1.88 2.82
N ASP A 98 -12.91 -1.30 2.04
CA ASP A 98 -13.56 -1.89 0.87
C ASP A 98 -13.13 -1.17 -0.43
N PRO A 99 -12.40 -1.83 -1.34
CA PRO A 99 -11.89 -1.17 -2.56
C PRO A 99 -12.98 -0.78 -3.57
N ARG A 100 -14.19 -1.35 -3.47
CA ARG A 100 -15.30 -1.12 -4.43
C ARG A 100 -15.97 0.23 -4.25
N LYS A 101 -16.01 0.73 -3.02
CA LYS A 101 -16.62 2.03 -2.68
C LYS A 101 -15.72 3.19 -3.10
N CYS A 102 -14.40 2.95 -3.18
CA CYS A 102 -13.38 3.96 -3.50
C CYS A 102 -12.99 4.02 -5.00
N LEU A 103 -13.80 3.46 -5.90
CA LEU A 103 -13.47 3.40 -7.32
C LEU A 103 -13.48 4.79 -7.97
N LYS A 104 -14.38 5.69 -7.56
CA LYS A 104 -14.49 7.03 -8.14
C LYS A 104 -13.22 7.84 -7.90
N GLU A 105 -12.70 7.78 -6.68
CA GLU A 105 -11.51 8.51 -6.28
C GLU A 105 -10.25 7.87 -6.86
N GLY A 106 -10.25 6.54 -7.00
CA GLY A 106 -9.23 5.83 -7.77
C GLY A 106 -9.16 6.36 -9.21
N LYS A 107 -10.32 6.61 -9.84
CA LYS A 107 -10.38 7.22 -11.17
C LYS A 107 -9.88 8.66 -11.19
N ASP A 108 -10.17 9.43 -10.15
CA ASP A 108 -9.69 10.81 -10.06
C ASP A 108 -8.17 10.88 -9.92
N VAL A 109 -7.55 9.95 -9.17
CA VAL A 109 -6.09 9.85 -9.02
C VAL A 109 -5.41 9.58 -10.36
N THR A 110 -5.90 8.60 -11.11
CA THR A 110 -5.36 8.24 -12.43
C THR A 110 -5.58 9.35 -13.46
N ASN A 111 -6.74 10.03 -13.44
CA ASN A 111 -6.99 11.22 -14.26
C ASN A 111 -6.02 12.36 -13.92
N CYS A 112 -5.76 12.61 -12.64
CA CYS A 112 -4.78 13.60 -12.20
C CYS A 112 -3.37 13.26 -12.72
N ALA A 113 -2.95 12.00 -12.58
CA ALA A 113 -1.67 11.51 -13.08
C ALA A 113 -1.53 11.70 -14.59
N LEU A 114 -2.55 11.33 -15.38
CA LEU A 114 -2.55 11.54 -16.83
C LEU A 114 -2.42 13.02 -17.19
N SER A 115 -3.19 13.89 -16.53
CA SER A 115 -3.11 15.33 -16.75
C SER A 115 -1.73 15.90 -16.42
N PHE A 116 -1.09 15.39 -15.36
CA PHE A 116 0.25 15.78 -14.92
C PHE A 116 1.30 15.36 -15.94
N PHE A 117 1.32 14.08 -16.34
CA PHE A 117 2.31 13.58 -17.31
C PHE A 117 2.11 14.18 -18.70
N LYS A 118 0.87 14.53 -19.10
CA LYS A 118 0.59 15.30 -20.33
C LYS A 118 1.25 16.69 -20.26
N LYS A 119 1.19 17.39 -19.12
CA LYS A 119 1.86 18.69 -18.91
C LYS A 119 3.39 18.57 -18.91
N VAL A 120 3.94 17.55 -18.25
CA VAL A 120 5.40 17.30 -18.23
C VAL A 120 5.91 17.02 -19.63
N LYS A 121 5.20 16.21 -20.42
CA LYS A 121 5.53 15.93 -21.81
C LYS A 121 5.50 17.17 -22.71
N GLN A 122 4.61 18.13 -22.45
CA GLN A 122 4.53 19.37 -23.24
C GLN A 122 5.65 20.36 -22.91
N SER A 123 6.19 20.32 -21.69
CA SER A 123 7.10 21.34 -21.17
C SER A 123 8.56 20.87 -21.04
N CYS A 124 8.79 19.72 -20.43
CA CYS A 124 10.11 19.24 -19.99
C CYS A 124 10.41 17.80 -20.45
N PHE A 125 10.00 17.44 -21.68
CA PHE A 125 10.11 16.07 -22.17
C PHE A 125 11.56 15.58 -22.25
N ASP A 126 12.45 16.40 -22.80
CA ASP A 126 13.85 16.02 -23.04
C ASP A 126 14.60 15.80 -21.72
N GLU A 127 14.43 16.72 -20.76
CA GLU A 127 15.06 16.61 -19.43
C GLU A 127 14.49 15.42 -18.65
N PHE A 128 13.18 15.20 -18.74
CA PHE A 128 12.51 14.08 -18.09
C PHE A 128 12.97 12.73 -18.67
N GLN A 129 13.11 12.62 -19.98
CA GLN A 129 13.55 11.39 -20.63
C GLN A 129 14.99 11.03 -20.25
N VAL A 130 15.89 12.01 -20.23
CA VAL A 130 17.28 11.80 -19.79
C VAL A 130 17.33 11.33 -18.33
N TYR A 131 16.50 11.92 -17.46
CA TYR A 131 16.43 11.50 -16.06
C TYR A 131 15.84 10.09 -15.89
N ALA A 132 14.72 9.79 -16.55
CA ALA A 132 14.09 8.47 -16.50
C ALA A 132 15.01 7.37 -17.03
N ASN A 133 15.71 7.62 -18.14
CA ASN A 133 16.68 6.67 -18.71
C ASN A 133 17.86 6.42 -17.76
N CYS A 134 18.34 7.46 -17.07
CA CYS A 134 19.39 7.29 -16.06
C CYS A 134 18.93 6.36 -14.93
N ILE A 135 17.70 6.54 -14.42
CA ILE A 135 17.14 5.69 -13.36
C ILE A 135 17.00 4.24 -13.83
N ASP A 136 16.57 4.04 -15.07
CA ASP A 136 16.42 2.70 -15.67
C ASP A 136 17.76 1.98 -15.83
N GLN A 137 18.83 2.72 -16.13
CA GLN A 137 20.18 2.18 -16.35
C GLN A 137 21.04 2.10 -15.06
N SER A 138 20.64 2.73 -13.96
CA SER A 138 21.52 2.94 -12.81
C SER A 138 21.81 1.67 -12.01
N SER A 139 20.76 0.87 -11.73
CA SER A 139 20.79 -0.39 -10.98
C SER A 139 19.45 -1.11 -11.13
N GLY A 140 19.43 -2.43 -10.90
CA GLY A 140 18.16 -3.20 -10.89
C GLY A 140 17.16 -2.77 -9.81
N SER A 141 17.60 -1.98 -8.83
CA SER A 141 16.78 -1.36 -7.77
C SER A 141 16.29 0.06 -8.11
N PHE A 142 16.63 0.58 -9.30
CA PHE A 142 16.31 1.94 -9.74
C PHE A 142 16.83 3.03 -8.78
N ASP A 143 18.09 2.94 -8.37
CA ASP A 143 18.65 3.88 -7.39
C ASP A 143 18.85 5.28 -7.97
N ILE A 144 18.37 6.29 -7.23
CA ILE A 144 18.41 7.71 -7.65
C ILE A 144 19.78 8.36 -7.35
N THR A 145 20.60 7.73 -6.51
CA THR A 145 21.89 8.28 -6.04
C THR A 145 22.86 8.60 -7.17
N LYS A 146 22.85 7.81 -8.25
CA LYS A 146 23.71 8.01 -9.43
C LYS A 146 23.19 9.09 -10.39
N CYS A 147 21.91 9.45 -10.29
CA CYS A 147 21.21 10.32 -11.24
C CYS A 147 20.93 11.72 -10.68
N ARG A 148 21.69 12.20 -9.68
CA ARG A 148 21.46 13.52 -9.06
C ARG A 148 21.70 14.69 -10.03
N ASN A 149 22.62 14.54 -10.98
CA ASN A 149 22.92 15.59 -11.97
C ASN A 149 21.75 15.78 -12.94
N THR A 150 21.22 14.68 -13.49
CA THR A 150 20.06 14.71 -14.39
C THR A 150 18.79 15.11 -13.65
N GLN A 151 18.66 14.71 -12.38
CA GLN A 151 17.58 15.17 -11.50
C GLN A 151 17.59 16.69 -11.33
N HIS A 152 18.75 17.33 -11.10
CA HIS A 152 18.82 18.78 -10.95
C HIS A 152 18.36 19.52 -12.21
N VAL A 153 18.74 19.02 -13.39
CA VAL A 153 18.30 19.59 -14.68
C VAL A 153 16.77 19.50 -14.83
N PHE A 154 16.19 18.34 -14.49
CA PHE A 154 14.76 18.15 -14.52
C PHE A 154 14.01 19.01 -13.48
N ASP A 155 14.48 19.03 -12.23
CA ASP A 155 13.89 19.83 -11.15
C ASP A 155 13.89 21.33 -11.50
N LYS A 156 14.95 21.82 -12.16
CA LYS A 156 15.03 23.21 -12.66
C LYS A 156 14.01 23.48 -13.78
N CYS A 157 13.85 22.57 -14.73
CA CYS A 157 12.85 22.74 -15.78
C CYS A 157 11.42 22.83 -15.21
N MET A 158 11.10 21.98 -14.22
CA MET A 158 9.81 21.95 -13.55
C MET A 158 9.52 23.24 -12.78
N SER A 159 10.51 23.80 -12.08
CA SER A 159 10.36 25.08 -11.39
C SER A 159 10.17 26.23 -12.36
N ASP A 160 10.94 26.27 -13.44
CA ASP A 160 10.98 27.41 -14.36
C ASP A 160 9.75 27.45 -15.28
N LYS A 161 9.26 26.30 -15.76
CA LYS A 161 8.14 26.23 -16.72
C LYS A 161 6.77 26.02 -16.07
N LEU A 162 6.68 25.20 -15.02
CA LEU A 162 5.42 24.82 -14.39
C LEU A 162 5.20 25.47 -13.01
N GLY A 163 6.23 26.11 -12.44
CA GLY A 163 6.16 26.69 -11.10
C GLY A 163 6.06 25.66 -9.99
N ILE A 164 6.28 24.37 -10.29
CA ILE A 164 6.19 23.28 -9.33
C ILE A 164 7.58 23.08 -8.74
N GLN A 165 7.76 23.49 -7.50
CA GLN A 165 8.99 23.23 -6.77
C GLN A 165 8.98 21.84 -6.16
N ARG A 166 10.16 21.20 -6.16
CA ARG A 166 10.36 19.93 -5.48
C ARG A 166 10.17 20.12 -3.97
N PRO A 167 9.33 19.30 -3.31
CA PRO A 167 9.20 19.37 -1.86
C PRO A 167 10.48 18.91 -1.14
N PRO A 168 10.69 19.36 0.11
CA PRO A 168 11.79 18.87 0.94
C PRO A 168 11.62 17.38 1.27
N TYR A 169 12.71 16.74 1.73
CA TYR A 169 12.76 15.30 1.95
C TYR A 169 11.76 14.79 3.00
N ASP A 170 11.37 15.63 3.95
CA ASP A 170 10.50 15.31 5.06
C ASP A 170 9.01 15.41 4.70
N TYR A 171 8.68 16.04 3.56
CA TYR A 171 7.31 16.40 3.19
C TYR A 171 6.36 15.20 3.20
N PHE A 172 6.72 14.12 2.50
CA PHE A 172 5.88 12.92 2.37
C PHE A 172 5.88 12.02 3.60
N SER A 173 6.82 12.21 4.53
CA SER A 173 6.87 11.47 5.78
C SER A 173 6.04 12.09 6.90
N LYS A 174 5.59 13.34 6.70
CA LYS A 174 4.74 14.02 7.67
C LYS A 174 3.31 13.47 7.57
N PRO A 175 2.60 13.34 8.71
CA PRO A 175 1.18 13.01 8.68
C PRO A 175 0.42 14.18 8.02
N PHE A 176 -0.32 13.86 6.96
CA PHE A 176 -1.23 14.81 6.33
C PHE A 176 -2.55 14.81 7.09
N VAL A 177 -2.95 15.98 7.60
CA VAL A 177 -4.33 16.20 8.07
C VAL A 177 -5.09 16.74 6.88
N TYR A 178 -6.10 16.00 6.44
CA TYR A 178 -6.92 16.35 5.29
C TYR A 178 -8.39 16.24 5.67
N ASP A 179 -9.13 17.30 5.41
CA ASP A 179 -10.56 17.39 5.70
C ASP A 179 -11.34 16.92 4.46
N SER A 180 -11.94 15.73 4.54
CA SER A 180 -12.75 15.19 3.46
C SER A 180 -14.16 15.79 3.46
N VAL A 181 -14.76 15.86 2.27
CA VAL A 181 -16.18 16.25 2.12
C VAL A 181 -17.12 15.12 2.57
N ARG A 182 -16.61 13.88 2.60
CA ARG A 182 -17.39 12.70 2.94
C ARG A 182 -17.61 12.59 4.44
N PRO A 183 -18.82 12.17 4.87
CA PRO A 183 -19.05 11.88 6.27
C PRO A 183 -18.23 10.67 6.68
N LYS A 184 -17.64 10.74 7.87
CA LYS A 184 -16.91 9.62 8.46
C LYS A 184 -17.83 8.40 8.59
N PRO A 185 -17.36 7.18 8.30
CA PRO A 185 -18.13 5.97 8.57
C PRO A 185 -18.54 5.93 10.04
N LEU A 186 -19.72 5.37 10.29
CA LEU A 186 -20.20 5.17 11.65
C LEU A 186 -19.20 4.28 12.39
N PRO A 187 -18.77 4.65 13.61
CA PRO A 187 -17.93 3.79 14.42
C PRO A 187 -18.57 2.41 14.55
N GLU A 188 -17.77 1.35 14.42
CA GLU A 188 -18.24 0.00 14.68
C GLU A 188 -18.81 -0.05 16.10
N GLU A 189 -19.99 -0.66 16.24
CA GLU A 189 -20.60 -0.82 17.55
C GLU A 189 -19.66 -1.65 18.44
N PRO A 190 -19.47 -1.25 19.71
CA PRO A 190 -18.60 -2.00 20.60
C PRO A 190 -19.10 -3.44 20.70
N LEU A 191 -18.19 -4.40 20.50
CA LEU A 191 -18.52 -5.81 20.64
C LEU A 191 -18.93 -6.11 22.09
N VAL A 192 -20.23 -6.13 22.35
CA VAL A 192 -20.77 -6.56 23.64
C VAL A 192 -20.79 -8.08 23.63
N PHE A 193 -19.78 -8.69 24.23
CA PHE A 193 -19.77 -10.12 24.46
C PHE A 193 -20.88 -10.49 25.45
N SER A 194 -21.85 -11.29 25.03
CA SER A 194 -22.85 -11.85 25.94
C SER A 194 -22.18 -12.90 26.84
N GLY A 195 -22.29 -12.76 28.16
CA GLY A 195 -21.75 -13.73 29.14
C GLY A 195 -20.45 -13.32 29.83
N VAL A 196 -20.05 -12.05 29.73
CA VAL A 196 -18.99 -11.51 30.60
C VAL A 196 -19.45 -11.66 32.05
N PRO A 197 -18.73 -12.41 32.92
CA PRO A 197 -19.07 -12.47 34.33
C PRO A 197 -19.05 -11.04 34.88
N LYS A 198 -20.10 -10.65 35.60
CA LYS A 198 -20.14 -9.34 36.26
C LYS A 198 -18.86 -9.18 37.07
N LYS A 199 -18.24 -8.00 37.01
CA LYS A 199 -17.13 -7.67 37.89
C LYS A 199 -17.64 -7.88 39.32
N VAL A 200 -16.98 -8.77 40.08
CA VAL A 200 -17.34 -9.02 41.47
C VAL A 200 -17.14 -7.72 42.23
N ASP A 201 -18.18 -7.25 42.90
CA ASP A 201 -18.13 -6.01 43.68
C ASP A 201 -17.14 -6.17 44.85
N GLU A 202 -16.24 -5.20 45.02
CA GLU A 202 -15.18 -5.29 46.05
C GLU A 202 -15.72 -5.28 47.49
N SER A 203 -16.97 -4.86 47.67
CA SER A 203 -17.69 -4.85 48.94
C SER A 203 -18.32 -6.19 49.32
N GLU A 204 -18.42 -7.16 48.40
CA GLU A 204 -18.91 -8.48 48.74
C GLU A 204 -17.85 -9.25 49.56
N PRO A 205 -18.22 -9.85 50.70
CA PRO A 205 -17.27 -10.55 51.55
C PRO A 205 -16.72 -11.78 50.82
N LYS A 206 -15.42 -11.76 50.48
CA LYS A 206 -14.72 -12.91 49.91
C LYS A 206 -14.63 -14.01 50.97
N THR A 207 -15.48 -15.03 50.84
CA THR A 207 -15.39 -16.22 51.69
C THR A 207 -14.04 -16.90 51.51
N PRO A 208 -13.42 -17.45 52.57
CA PRO A 208 -12.18 -18.21 52.45
C PRO A 208 -12.38 -19.44 51.56
N ALA A 209 -11.32 -19.91 50.92
CA ALA A 209 -11.37 -21.10 50.06
C ALA A 209 -11.73 -22.35 50.89
N ARG A 210 -12.71 -23.14 50.41
CA ARG A 210 -13.26 -24.32 51.13
C ARG A 210 -12.23 -25.37 51.59
N TYR A 211 -11.08 -25.47 50.92
CA TYR A 211 -10.02 -26.45 51.19
C TYR A 211 -8.60 -25.84 51.07
N GLY A 212 -8.47 -24.56 51.43
CA GLY A 212 -7.20 -23.85 51.33
C GLY A 212 -6.62 -23.86 49.90
N GLY A 213 -5.33 -24.17 49.77
CA GLY A 213 -4.57 -24.09 48.52
C GLY A 213 -4.80 -25.22 47.51
N ARG A 214 -5.56 -26.28 47.85
CA ARG A 214 -5.79 -27.48 47.00
C ARG A 214 -4.50 -28.03 46.35
N VAL A 215 -3.41 -28.04 47.10
CA VAL A 215 -2.14 -28.68 46.71
C VAL A 215 -2.22 -30.15 47.14
N MET A 216 -1.76 -31.07 46.29
CA MET A 216 -1.78 -32.51 46.60
C MET A 216 -1.20 -32.75 48.01
N ASP A 217 -1.99 -33.44 48.84
CA ASP A 217 -1.70 -33.85 50.23
C ASP A 217 -1.53 -32.75 51.30
N PHE A 218 -1.76 -31.47 50.99
CA PHE A 218 -1.81 -30.40 52.00
C PHE A 218 -3.22 -29.85 52.16
N THR A 219 -4.00 -30.46 53.05
CA THR A 219 -5.23 -29.88 53.61
C THR A 219 -4.86 -29.07 54.86
N ILE A 220 -4.85 -27.75 54.74
CA ILE A 220 -4.86 -26.79 55.86
C ILE A 220 -6.23 -26.09 55.84
#